data_AF-A0AA40P062-F1
#
_entry.id   AF-A0AA40P062-F1
#
_cell.length_a   1.000
_cell.length_b   1.000
_cell.length_c   1.000
_cell.angle_alpha   90.00
_cell.angle_beta   90.00
_cell.angle_gamma   90.00
#
_symmetry.space_group_name_H-M   'P 1'
#
loop_
_entity.id
_entity.type
_entity.pdbx_description
1 polymer ?
#
loop_
_entity_poly.entity_id
_entity_poly.type
_entity_poly.pdbx_seq_one_letter_code
_entity_poly.pdbx_strand_id
1 'polypeptide(L)'
;MTSVEEFIELSNRITMEYEAIAPLLRDPEVVKVARFLAELDKLAGEYDFSSLEIMALIDPGRALQLGDSRFKLAKTQKRGKRAVRQ
;
A
#
# COMPACT_ATOMS: atom_id res chain seq x y z
N MET A 1 -7.98 15.75 -32.07
CA MET A 1 -8.64 14.86 -31.10
C MET A 1 -9.45 15.74 -30.18
N THR A 2 -10.76 15.50 -30.08
CA THR A 2 -11.63 16.32 -29.25
C THR A 2 -11.64 15.78 -27.82
N SER A 3 -11.80 16.65 -26.83
CA SER A 3 -11.84 16.27 -25.40
C SER A 3 -12.90 15.22 -25.07
N VAL A 4 -13.90 15.05 -25.94
CA VAL A 4 -14.96 14.05 -25.81
C VAL A 4 -14.46 12.65 -26.14
N GLU A 5 -13.63 12.48 -27.17
CA GLU A 5 -13.05 11.18 -27.53
C GLU A 5 -12.08 10.68 -26.46
N GLU A 6 -11.22 11.56 -25.94
CA GLU A 6 -10.31 11.24 -24.83
C GLU A 6 -11.09 10.85 -23.56
N PHE A 7 -12.21 11.51 -23.29
CA PHE A 7 -13.08 11.16 -22.16
C PHE A 7 -13.73 9.78 -22.32
N ILE A 8 -14.19 9.45 -23.53
CA ILE A 8 -14.78 8.13 -23.83
C ILE A 8 -13.74 7.03 -23.70
N GLU A 9 -12.52 7.25 -24.22
CA GLU A 9 -11.42 6.28 -24.09
C GLU A 9 -11.04 6.03 -22.63
N LEU A 10 -10.94 7.09 -21.82
CA LEU A 10 -10.67 6.98 -20.40
C LEU A 10 -11.80 6.23 -19.66
N SER A 11 -13.06 6.54 -19.98
CA SER A 11 -14.21 5.88 -19.38
C SER A 11 -14.25 4.38 -19.71
N ASN A 12 -13.95 4.02 -20.96
CA ASN A 12 -13.86 2.62 -21.38
C ASN A 12 -12.74 1.89 -20.63
N ARG A 13 -11.57 2.52 -20.50
CA ARG A 13 -10.45 1.93 -19.76
C ARG A 13 -10.78 1.70 -18.28
N ILE A 14 -11.39 2.68 -17.62
CA ILE A 14 -11.84 2.54 -16.22
C ILE A 14 -12.84 1.39 -16.10
N THR A 15 -13.77 1.27 -17.06
CA THR A 15 -14.76 0.19 -17.07
C THR A 15 -14.09 -1.18 -17.19
N MET A 16 -13.13 -1.33 -18.09
CA MET A 16 -12.37 -2.58 -18.23
C MET A 16 -11.56 -2.94 -16.98
N GLU A 17 -10.90 -1.95 -16.38
CA GLU A 17 -10.15 -2.15 -15.13
C GLU A 17 -11.10 -2.58 -14.00
N TYR A 18 -12.29 -1.99 -13.92
CA TYR A 18 -13.31 -2.36 -12.94
C TYR A 18 -13.84 -3.77 -13.17
N GLU A 19 -14.15 -4.14 -14.42
CA GLU A 19 -14.58 -5.50 -14.77
C GLU A 19 -13.53 -6.56 -14.48
N ALA A 20 -12.24 -6.23 -14.64
CA ALA A 20 -11.15 -7.14 -14.31
C ALA A 20 -11.02 -7.37 -12.79
N ILE A 21 -11.28 -6.35 -11.98
CA ILE A 21 -11.13 -6.40 -10.51
C ILE A 21 -12.42 -6.88 -9.82
N ALA A 22 -13.59 -6.68 -10.43
CA ALA A 22 -14.89 -7.03 -9.85
C ALA A 22 -15.01 -8.51 -9.42
N PRO A 23 -14.48 -9.50 -10.14
CA PRO A 23 -14.47 -10.89 -9.69
C PRO A 23 -13.64 -11.11 -8.42
N LEU A 24 -12.49 -10.43 -8.31
CA LEU A 24 -11.63 -10.51 -7.11
C LEU A 24 -12.31 -9.89 -5.88
N LEU A 25 -13.11 -8.85 -6.07
CA LEU A 25 -13.90 -8.23 -4.99
C LEU A 25 -15.08 -9.11 -4.53
N ARG A 26 -15.46 -10.12 -5.33
CA ARG A 26 -16.49 -11.09 -4.99
C ARG A 26 -15.93 -12.39 -4.44
N ASP A 27 -14.62 -12.59 -4.51
CA ASP A 27 -13.95 -13.74 -3.91
C ASP A 27 -14.15 -13.69 -2.38
N PRO A 28 -14.78 -14.71 -1.77
CA PRO A 28 -15.05 -14.74 -0.34
C PRO A 28 -13.79 -14.59 0.53
N GLU A 29 -12.66 -15.16 0.10
CA GLU A 29 -11.41 -15.05 0.85
C GLU A 29 -10.81 -13.65 0.75
N VAL A 30 -10.91 -12.99 -0.42
CA VAL A 30 -10.48 -11.60 -0.58
C VAL A 30 -11.32 -10.68 0.30
N VAL A 31 -12.65 -10.85 0.29
CA VAL A 31 -13.56 -10.06 1.15
C VAL A 31 -13.23 -10.26 2.63
N LYS A 32 -12.96 -11.49 3.04
CA LYS A 32 -12.61 -11.83 4.42
C LYS A 32 -11.29 -11.19 4.84
N VAL A 33 -10.25 -11.27 4.01
CA VAL A 33 -8.95 -10.62 4.27
C VAL A 33 -9.10 -9.11 4.33
N ALA A 34 -9.85 -8.51 3.40
CA ALA A 34 -10.08 -7.07 3.39
C ALA A 34 -10.79 -6.59 4.67
N ARG A 35 -11.81 -7.33 5.13
CA ARG A 35 -12.50 -7.03 6.41
C ARG A 35 -11.58 -7.15 7.61
N PHE A 36 -10.80 -8.23 7.67
CA PHE A 36 -9.82 -8.42 8.75
C PHE A 36 -8.82 -7.27 8.82
N LEU A 37 -8.26 -6.85 7.67
CA LEU A 37 -7.31 -5.73 7.64
C LEU A 37 -7.96 -4.41 8.05
N ALA A 38 -9.20 -4.15 7.64
CA ALA A 38 -9.93 -2.95 8.03
C ALA A 38 -10.21 -2.91 9.55
N GLU A 39 -10.59 -4.05 10.14
CA GLU A 39 -10.78 -4.16 11.60
C GLU A 39 -9.45 -4.02 12.35
N LEU A 40 -8.36 -4.61 11.83
CA LEU A 40 -7.03 -4.49 12.40
C LEU A 40 -6.53 -3.04 12.36
N ASP A 41 -6.70 -2.33 11.25
CA ASP A 41 -6.29 -0.92 11.12
C ASP A 41 -7.08 -0.03 12.08
N LYS A 42 -8.38 -0.27 12.22
CA LYS A 42 -9.21 0.45 13.19
C LYS A 42 -8.70 0.21 14.62
N LEU A 43 -8.47 -1.04 14.99
CA LEU A 43 -7.97 -1.39 16.32
C LEU A 43 -6.57 -0.82 16.57
N ALA A 44 -5.68 -0.91 15.58
CA ALA A 44 -4.35 -0.33 15.66
C ALA A 44 -4.41 1.18 15.90
N GLY A 45 -5.31 1.88 15.21
CA GLY A 45 -5.55 3.32 15.43
C GLY A 45 -6.13 3.66 16.80
N GLU A 46 -7.02 2.82 17.36
CA GLU A 46 -7.60 3.03 18.69
C GLU A 46 -6.55 2.93 19.81
N TYR A 47 -5.50 2.14 19.60
CA TYR A 47 -4.45 1.88 20.59
C TYR A 47 -3.07 2.47 20.21
N ASP A 48 -3.02 3.34 19.19
CA ASP A 48 -1.79 3.95 18.66
C ASP A 48 -0.67 2.96 18.31
N PHE A 49 -1.04 1.76 17.85
CA PHE A 49 -0.08 0.77 17.37
C PHE A 49 0.33 1.04 15.92
N SER A 50 1.63 1.10 15.68
CA SER A 50 2.19 1.04 14.33
C SER A 50 2.27 -0.40 13.82
N SER A 51 2.29 -0.56 12.49
CA SER A 51 2.46 -1.88 11.86
C SER A 51 3.79 -2.54 12.25
N LEU A 52 4.84 -1.76 12.59
CA LEU A 52 6.11 -2.33 13.05
C LEU A 52 6.00 -2.90 14.47
N GLU A 53 5.27 -2.21 15.36
CA GLU A 53 5.05 -2.67 16.74
C GLU A 53 4.19 -3.93 16.77
N ILE A 54 3.12 -3.97 15.96
CA ILE A 54 2.30 -5.19 15.78
C ILE A 54 3.18 -6.35 15.30
N MET A 55 4.02 -6.11 14.28
CA MET A 55 4.94 -7.14 13.79
C MET A 55 5.96 -7.54 14.85
N ALA A 56 6.47 -6.61 15.66
CA ALA A 56 7.42 -6.91 16.73
C ALA A 56 6.79 -7.77 17.84
N LEU A 57 5.48 -7.66 18.07
CA LEU A 57 4.75 -8.52 19.01
C LEU A 57 4.50 -9.93 18.47
N ILE A 58 4.24 -10.07 17.16
CA ILE A 58 3.90 -11.35 16.53
C ILE A 58 5.14 -12.14 16.13
N ASP A 59 6.10 -11.47 15.47
CA ASP A 59 7.33 -12.06 14.94
C ASP A 59 8.49 -11.06 15.08
N PRO A 60 9.14 -11.02 16.26
CA PRO A 60 10.23 -10.10 16.52
C PRO A 60 11.39 -10.23 15.54
N GLY A 61 11.71 -11.47 15.12
CA GLY A 61 12.84 -11.74 14.21
C GLY A 61 12.63 -11.12 12.84
N ARG A 62 11.40 -11.21 12.32
CA ARG A 62 11.02 -10.59 11.06
C ARG A 62 10.88 -9.07 11.17
N ALA A 63 10.39 -8.56 12.29
CA ALA A 63 10.29 -7.12 12.53
C ALA A 63 11.66 -6.43 12.51
N LEU A 64 12.70 -7.05 13.08
CA LEU A 64 14.08 -6.56 13.04
C LEU A 64 14.61 -6.44 11.60
N GLN A 65 14.35 -7.45 10.76
CA GLN A 65 14.77 -7.43 9.35
C GLN A 65 14.06 -6.32 8.55
N LEU A 66 12.79 -6.07 8.83
CA LEU A 66 12.01 -4.99 8.21
C LEU A 66 12.45 -3.59 8.67
N GLY A 67 12.81 -3.45 9.95
CA GLY A 67 13.37 -2.22 10.51
C GLY A 67 14.67 -1.84 9.78
N ASP A 68 15.63 -2.76 9.74
CA ASP A 68 16.92 -2.55 9.08
C ASP A 68 16.78 -2.21 7.58
N SER A 69 15.83 -2.84 6.90
CA SER A 69 15.54 -2.58 5.49
C SER A 69 14.99 -1.15 5.26
N ARG A 70 14.11 -0.66 6.13
CA ARG A 70 13.59 0.72 6.08
C ARG A 70 14.68 1.75 6.38
N PHE A 71 15.56 1.49 7.35
CA PHE A 71 16.70 2.37 7.63
C PHE A 71 17.70 2.43 6.46
N LYS A 72 17.91 1.33 5.75
CA LYS A 72 18.78 1.29 4.56
C LYS A 72 18.18 2.12 3.41
N LEU A 73 16.89 1.98 3.10
CA LEU A 73 16.22 2.78 2.06
C LEU A 73 16.29 4.30 2.32
N ALA A 74 16.06 4.74 3.57
CA ALA A 74 16.12 6.15 3.96
C ALA A 74 17.53 6.75 3.81
N LYS A 75 18.59 5.96 4.05
CA LYS A 75 19.99 6.40 3.87
C LYS A 75 20.37 6.56 2.40
N THR A 76 19.87 5.70 1.51
CA THR A 76 20.05 5.86 0.05
C THR A 76 19.37 7.12 -0.47
N GLN A 77 18.17 7.46 0.03
CA GLN A 77 17.44 8.66 -0.41
C GLN A 77 18.11 9.97 0.03
N LYS A 78 18.75 10.01 1.21
CA LYS A 78 19.49 11.19 1.69
C LYS A 78 20.80 11.46 0.94
N ARG A 79 21.40 10.47 0.28
CA ARG A 79 22.63 10.67 -0.51
C ARG A 79 22.39 11.34 -1.87
N GLY A 80 21.17 11.32 -2.40
CA GLY A 80 20.83 11.94 -3.69
C GLY A 80 20.71 13.48 -3.68
N LYS A 81 20.65 14.13 -2.51
CA LYS A 81 20.46 15.60 -2.40
C LYS A 81 21.74 16.39 -2.09
N ARG A 82 22.92 15.76 -2.05
CA ARG A 82 24.20 16.43 -1.73
C ARG A 82 25.17 16.59 -2.89
N ALA A 83 24.76 16.29 -4.12
CA ALA A 83 25.61 16.37 -5.31
C ALA A 83 25.20 17.48 -6.28
N VAL A 84 24.84 18.68 -5.80
CA VAL A 84 24.93 19.93 -6.60
C VAL A 84 25.09 21.11 -5.64
N ARG A 85 26.34 21.45 -5.29
CA ARG A 85 26.72 22.84 -5.03
C ARG A 85 28.07 23.07 -5.68
N GLN A 86 28.10 24.19 -6.39
CA GLN A 86 29.04 24.67 -7.38
C GLN A 86 30.48 24.77 -6.87
#